data_AF-B4WUH4-F1
#
_entry.id   AF-B4WUH4-F1
#
_cell.length_a   1.000
_cell.length_b   1.000
_cell.length_c   1.000
_cell.angle_alpha   90.00
_cell.angle_beta   90.00
_cell.angle_gamma   90.00
#
_symmetry.space_group_name_H-M   'P 1'
#
loop_
_entity.id
_entity.type
_entity.pdbx_description
1 polymer ?
#
loop_
_entity_poly.entity_id
_entity_poly.type
_entity_poly.pdbx_seq_one_letter_code
_entity_poly.pdbx_strand_id
1 'polypeptide(L)'
;MPKNKGVRIQTRKHGWISVSPVEAQPEPPNLLKLKAEITRRWPLTGLLEMLKETDLRVNFTEQFESAATRENLDRNTLQRRLLLCLYGLGTNTGLKRVCAGIDNENYNNLLYVKRHYIHKEHLRNAIAKVVNAVLRSRLETVWGEGTSACASDSKKFGAWDQNLMTEWHQRYGGRGVMIYWHVEKKSVCIYSQLKTCSSSEVASMLEGLLRHNTEMKVERNYVDTHGQSEIAFAFCHLLGFNLMPRLKRIGAQRLYFPEVGT
;
A
#
# COMPACT_ATOMS: atom_id res chain seq x y z
N MET A 1 -7.79 28.51 -21.68
CA MET A 1 -7.48 27.17 -22.24
C MET A 1 -6.92 27.11 -23.69
N PRO A 2 -7.06 28.09 -24.61
CA PRO A 2 -6.69 27.87 -26.02
C PRO A 2 -5.17 27.75 -26.30
N LYS A 3 -4.31 27.92 -25.29
CA LYS A 3 -2.83 27.83 -25.44
C LYS A 3 -2.24 26.48 -25.04
N ASN A 4 -3.03 25.53 -24.52
CA ASN A 4 -2.50 24.21 -24.13
C ASN A 4 -2.40 23.27 -25.34
N LYS A 5 -1.20 23.11 -25.89
CA LYS A 5 -0.93 22.25 -27.07
C LYS A 5 -1.25 20.77 -26.84
N GLY A 6 -1.31 20.33 -25.58
CA GLY A 6 -1.62 18.95 -25.18
C GLY A 6 -3.11 18.67 -25.07
N VAL A 7 -4.00 19.67 -25.19
CA VAL A 7 -5.45 19.49 -25.12
C VAL A 7 -6.07 19.93 -26.44
N ARG A 8 -6.86 19.05 -27.06
CA ARG A 8 -7.53 19.31 -28.35
C ARG A 8 -8.99 18.93 -28.28
N ILE A 9 -9.84 19.73 -28.91
CA ILE A 9 -11.25 19.39 -29.15
C ILE A 9 -11.32 18.69 -30.50
N GLN A 10 -11.81 17.45 -30.52
CA GLN A 10 -11.94 16.67 -31.75
C GLN A 10 -13.19 17.08 -32.54
N THR A 11 -13.07 17.19 -33.85
CA THR A 11 -14.22 17.45 -34.75
C THR A 11 -15.14 16.23 -34.90
N ARG A 12 -14.61 15.02 -34.67
CA ARG A 12 -15.39 13.78 -34.63
C ARG A 12 -15.96 13.53 -33.23
N LYS A 13 -17.09 12.82 -33.14
CA LYS A 13 -17.79 12.48 -31.88
C LYS A 13 -18.27 13.69 -31.06
N HIS A 14 -18.77 14.73 -31.71
CA HIS A 14 -19.43 15.88 -31.04
C HIS A 14 -18.49 16.68 -30.10
N GLY A 15 -17.25 16.99 -30.52
CA GLY A 15 -16.41 17.91 -29.76
C GLY A 15 -15.69 17.28 -28.56
N TRP A 16 -15.37 15.97 -28.61
CA TRP A 16 -14.69 15.30 -27.51
C TRP A 16 -13.34 15.95 -27.16
N ILE A 17 -13.08 16.11 -25.87
CA ILE A 17 -11.77 16.53 -25.35
C ILE A 17 -10.79 15.36 -25.51
N SER A 18 -9.62 15.68 -26.05
CA SER A 18 -8.49 14.77 -26.23
C SER A 18 -7.28 15.34 -25.53
N VAL A 19 -6.63 14.54 -24.69
CA VAL A 19 -5.39 14.91 -23.99
C VAL A 19 -4.26 14.06 -24.56
N SER A 20 -3.20 14.70 -25.03
CA SER A 20 -2.00 14.00 -25.51
C SER A 20 -1.36 13.20 -24.36
N PRO A 21 -0.87 11.98 -24.61
CA PRO A 21 -0.09 11.25 -23.62
C PRO A 21 1.10 12.07 -23.13
N VAL A 22 1.44 11.92 -21.85
CA VAL A 22 2.64 12.51 -21.28
C VAL A 22 3.85 11.80 -21.88
N GLU A 23 4.84 12.55 -22.36
CA GLU A 23 6.10 12.00 -22.84
C GLU A 23 6.86 11.30 -21.70
N ALA A 24 7.48 10.17 -22.01
CA ALA A 24 8.29 9.45 -21.04
C ALA A 24 9.49 10.32 -20.63
N GLN A 25 9.72 10.45 -19.32
CA GLN A 25 10.90 11.15 -18.83
C GLN A 25 12.16 10.36 -19.20
N PRO A 26 13.24 11.03 -19.66
CA PRO A 26 14.50 10.37 -19.92
C PRO A 26 15.08 9.80 -18.62
N GLU A 27 15.84 8.71 -18.74
CA GLU A 27 16.50 8.11 -17.59
C GLU A 27 17.56 9.09 -17.02
N PRO A 28 17.57 9.35 -15.69
CA PRO A 28 18.56 10.24 -15.10
C PRO A 28 19.98 9.75 -15.36
N PRO A 29 20.94 10.62 -15.75
CA PRO A 29 22.30 10.21 -16.11
C PRO A 29 23.04 9.45 -15.01
N ASN A 30 22.71 9.72 -13.74
CA ASN A 30 23.37 9.12 -12.57
C ASN A 30 22.66 7.87 -12.04
N LEU A 31 21.54 7.42 -12.63
CA LEU A 31 20.76 6.31 -12.08
C LEU A 31 21.56 4.99 -12.02
N LEU A 32 22.33 4.69 -13.07
CA LEU A 32 23.18 3.49 -13.09
C LEU A 32 24.27 3.54 -12.01
N LYS A 33 24.92 4.70 -11.85
CA LYS A 33 25.95 4.91 -10.81
C LYS A 33 25.37 4.76 -9.40
N LEU A 34 24.18 5.32 -9.17
CA LEU A 34 23.49 5.21 -7.90
C LEU A 34 23.10 3.76 -7.58
N LYS A 35 22.54 3.03 -8.55
CA LYS A 35 22.22 1.60 -8.40
C LYS A 35 23.48 0.78 -8.07
N ALA A 36 24.60 1.05 -8.75
CA ALA A 36 25.87 0.38 -8.48
C ALA A 36 26.38 0.66 -7.07
N GLU A 37 26.34 1.92 -6.62
CA GLU A 37 26.78 2.29 -5.26
C GLU A 37 25.89 1.71 -4.16
N ILE A 38 24.57 1.65 -4.37
CA ILE A 38 23.65 1.00 -3.42
C ILE A 38 24.00 -0.48 -3.29
N THR A 39 24.16 -1.18 -4.41
CA THR A 39 24.53 -2.62 -4.42
C THR A 39 25.91 -2.85 -3.80
N ARG A 40 26.87 -1.94 -4.03
CA ARG A 40 28.22 -2.03 -3.45
C ARG A 40 28.22 -1.86 -1.93
N ARG A 41 27.39 -0.94 -1.40
CA ARG A 41 27.32 -0.66 0.04
C ARG A 41 26.49 -1.68 0.81
N TRP A 42 25.40 -2.17 0.21
CA TRP A 42 24.49 -3.13 0.83
C TRP A 42 24.28 -4.35 -0.06
N PRO A 43 25.34 -5.16 -0.27
CA PRO A 43 25.20 -6.38 -1.05
C PRO A 43 24.36 -7.41 -0.27
N LEU A 44 23.42 -8.07 -0.96
CA LEU A 44 22.76 -9.29 -0.48
C LEU A 44 22.07 -9.18 0.88
N THR A 45 21.56 -8.01 1.27
CA THR A 45 20.86 -7.86 2.56
C THR A 45 19.56 -8.68 2.54
N GLY A 46 19.47 -9.65 3.46
CA GLY A 46 18.31 -10.51 3.58
C GLY A 46 17.09 -9.77 4.13
N LEU A 47 15.90 -10.12 3.65
CA LEU A 47 14.66 -9.48 4.10
C LEU A 47 14.43 -9.66 5.61
N LEU A 48 14.82 -10.80 6.19
CA LEU A 48 14.72 -11.03 7.63
C LEU A 48 15.67 -10.11 8.42
N GLU A 49 16.87 -9.84 7.90
CA GLU A 49 17.82 -8.90 8.51
C GLU A 49 17.29 -7.47 8.42
N MET A 50 16.73 -7.07 7.28
CA MET A 50 16.05 -5.78 7.14
C MET A 50 14.90 -5.64 8.13
N LEU A 51 14.09 -6.68 8.30
CA LEU A 51 12.98 -6.70 9.24
C LEU A 51 13.46 -6.60 10.69
N LYS A 52 14.49 -7.36 11.06
CA LYS A 52 15.15 -7.30 12.38
C LYS A 52 15.71 -5.90 12.66
N GLU A 53 16.46 -5.34 11.72
CA GLU A 53 17.08 -4.03 11.89
C GLU A 53 16.03 -2.92 11.99
N THR A 54 14.93 -3.05 11.25
CA THR A 54 13.78 -2.14 11.40
C THR A 54 13.21 -2.25 12.80
N ASP A 55 13.05 -3.46 13.34
CA ASP A 55 12.55 -3.65 14.69
C ASP A 55 13.50 -3.10 15.75
N LEU A 56 14.82 -3.28 15.61
CA LEU A 56 15.79 -2.72 16.57
C LEU A 56 15.77 -1.18 16.61
N ARG A 57 15.39 -0.52 15.52
CA ARG A 57 15.31 0.95 15.43
C ARG A 57 13.95 1.51 15.82
N VAL A 58 12.87 0.78 15.51
CA VAL A 58 11.49 1.26 15.60
C VAL A 58 10.73 0.59 16.75
N ASN A 59 11.19 -0.56 17.22
CA ASN A 59 10.53 -1.43 18.20
C ASN A 59 9.08 -1.70 17.82
N PHE A 60 8.81 -2.09 16.58
CA PHE A 60 7.44 -2.32 16.12
C PHE A 60 6.85 -3.61 16.70
N THR A 61 7.69 -4.56 17.14
CA THR A 61 7.25 -5.78 17.81
C THR A 61 6.56 -5.52 19.15
N GLU A 62 6.77 -4.36 19.77
CA GLU A 62 6.03 -3.93 20.96
C GLU A 62 4.52 -3.79 20.72
N GLN A 63 4.08 -3.64 19.47
CA GLN A 63 2.66 -3.54 19.14
C GLN A 63 1.92 -4.88 19.21
N PHE A 64 2.64 -6.00 19.40
CA PHE A 64 2.08 -7.34 19.46
C PHE A 64 1.95 -7.80 20.90
N GLU A 65 0.93 -7.29 21.58
CA GLU A 65 0.63 -7.63 22.97
C GLU A 65 -0.22 -8.91 23.05
N SER A 66 -0.10 -9.65 24.16
CA SER A 66 -0.98 -10.78 24.44
C SER A 66 -2.30 -10.30 25.03
N ALA A 67 -3.40 -10.94 24.64
CA ALA A 67 -4.68 -10.76 25.34
C ALA A 67 -4.74 -11.51 26.69
N ALA A 68 -3.72 -12.33 27.01
CA ALA A 68 -3.70 -13.15 28.21
C ALA A 68 -3.16 -12.38 29.43
N THR A 69 -3.77 -12.59 30.59
CA THR A 69 -3.42 -11.95 31.88
C THR A 69 -2.04 -12.32 32.41
N ARG A 70 -1.38 -13.35 31.87
CA ARG A 70 -0.07 -13.83 32.31
C ARG A 70 0.81 -14.16 31.11
N GLU A 71 1.90 -13.42 30.96
CA GLU A 71 2.95 -13.69 29.97
C GLU A 71 4.11 -14.42 30.65
N ASN A 72 4.41 -15.64 30.21
CA ASN A 72 5.54 -16.44 30.71
C ASN A 72 6.71 -16.51 29.71
N LEU A 73 6.67 -15.72 28.63
CA LEU A 73 7.73 -15.72 27.62
C LEU A 73 8.70 -14.57 27.87
N ASP A 74 10.00 -14.87 27.85
CA ASP A 74 11.03 -13.85 27.81
C ASP A 74 10.87 -12.93 26.58
N ARG A 75 11.11 -11.63 26.77
CA ARG A 75 10.88 -10.59 25.75
C ARG A 75 11.75 -10.79 24.51
N ASN A 76 13.02 -11.16 24.67
CA ASN A 76 13.92 -11.40 23.54
C ASN A 76 13.48 -12.64 22.74
N THR A 77 13.04 -13.67 23.46
CA THR A 77 12.47 -14.88 22.83
C THR A 77 11.20 -14.56 22.06
N LEU A 78 10.31 -13.75 22.62
CA LEU A 78 9.08 -13.32 21.96
C LEU A 78 9.38 -12.50 20.71
N GLN A 79 10.23 -11.47 20.82
CA GLN A 79 10.64 -10.63 19.69
C GLN A 79 11.20 -11.47 18.54
N ARG A 80 12.15 -12.38 18.83
CA ARG A 80 12.72 -13.26 17.82
C ARG A 80 11.66 -14.11 17.13
N ARG A 81 10.73 -14.70 17.88
CA ARG A 81 9.66 -15.53 17.31
C ARG A 81 8.66 -14.69 16.51
N LEU A 82 8.33 -13.47 16.94
CA LEU A 82 7.50 -12.54 16.19
C LEU A 82 8.12 -12.22 14.83
N LEU A 83 9.41 -11.89 14.77
CA LEU A 83 10.12 -11.62 13.52
C LEU A 83 10.07 -12.82 12.57
N LEU A 84 10.28 -14.04 13.07
CA LEU A 84 10.18 -15.26 12.28
C LEU A 84 8.77 -15.53 11.78
N CYS A 85 7.76 -15.33 12.62
CA CYS A 85 6.36 -15.46 12.24
C CYS A 85 5.99 -14.46 11.15
N LEU A 86 6.31 -13.17 11.34
CA LEU A 86 6.02 -12.11 10.37
C LEU A 86 6.74 -12.34 9.05
N TYR A 87 8.01 -12.75 9.09
CA TYR A 87 8.75 -13.14 7.90
C TYR A 87 8.11 -14.32 7.17
N GLY A 88 7.78 -15.40 7.90
CA GLY A 88 7.17 -16.60 7.32
C GLY A 88 5.79 -16.35 6.71
N LEU A 89 4.98 -15.51 7.35
CA LEU A 89 3.66 -15.10 6.85
C LEU A 89 3.78 -14.13 5.68
N GLY A 90 4.62 -13.10 5.78
CA GLY A 90 4.76 -12.05 4.77
C GLY A 90 5.39 -12.53 3.45
N THR A 91 6.26 -13.55 3.52
CA THR A 91 6.91 -14.13 2.33
C THR A 91 6.18 -15.35 1.75
N ASN A 92 5.07 -15.77 2.36
CA ASN A 92 4.39 -17.04 2.06
C ASN A 92 5.28 -18.29 2.20
N THR A 93 6.43 -18.19 2.87
CA THR A 93 7.32 -19.34 3.15
C THR A 93 6.67 -20.33 4.12
N GLY A 94 5.85 -19.83 5.05
CA GLY A 94 5.18 -20.62 6.07
C GLY A 94 6.08 -20.99 7.26
N LEU A 95 5.46 -21.16 8.44
CA LEU A 95 6.19 -21.33 9.70
C LEU A 95 7.05 -22.59 9.75
N LYS A 96 6.59 -23.70 9.13
CA LYS A 96 7.34 -24.98 9.10
C LYS A 96 8.69 -24.84 8.39
N ARG A 97 8.73 -24.12 7.27
CA ARG A 97 9.97 -23.91 6.51
C ARG A 97 10.89 -22.93 7.22
N VAL A 98 10.33 -21.90 7.86
CA VAL A 98 11.12 -20.94 8.65
C VAL A 98 11.81 -21.61 9.84
N CYS A 99 11.12 -22.49 10.59
CA CYS A 99 11.75 -23.17 11.73
C CYS A 99 12.75 -24.26 11.33
N ALA A 100 12.63 -24.85 10.13
CA ALA A 100 13.53 -25.92 9.69
C ALA A 100 15.01 -25.47 9.54
N GLY A 101 15.26 -24.16 9.44
CA GLY A 101 16.61 -23.59 9.32
C GLY A 101 17.14 -22.92 10.58
N ILE A 102 16.50 -23.09 11.75
CA ILE A 102 16.87 -22.37 12.98
C ILE A 102 16.97 -23.36 14.15
N ASP A 103 18.18 -23.47 14.70
CA ASP A 103 18.44 -24.28 15.88
C ASP A 103 17.62 -23.77 17.09
N ASN A 104 17.13 -24.69 17.92
CA ASN A 104 16.31 -24.42 19.10
C ASN A 104 14.95 -23.74 18.84
N GLU A 105 14.44 -23.75 17.61
CA GLU A 105 13.04 -23.42 17.34
C GLU A 105 12.26 -24.58 16.73
N ASN A 106 10.98 -24.64 17.08
CA ASN A 106 10.07 -25.62 16.53
C ASN A 106 8.78 -24.95 16.03
N TYR A 107 8.07 -25.68 15.17
CA TYR A 107 6.83 -25.20 14.58
C TYR A 107 5.77 -24.84 15.64
N ASN A 108 5.68 -25.60 16.75
CA ASN A 108 4.69 -25.38 17.79
C ASN A 108 4.90 -24.06 18.53
N ASN A 109 6.16 -23.67 18.77
CA ASN A 109 6.52 -22.39 19.38
C ASN A 109 6.07 -21.20 18.49
N LEU A 110 6.38 -21.26 17.20
CA LEU A 110 5.97 -20.22 16.25
C LEU A 110 4.45 -20.20 16.07
N LEU A 111 3.81 -21.36 16.05
CA LEU A 111 2.35 -21.46 15.98
C LEU A 111 1.68 -20.87 17.22
N TYR A 112 2.25 -21.09 18.41
CA TYR A 112 1.81 -20.47 19.65
C TYR A 112 1.87 -18.95 19.56
N VAL A 113 3.03 -18.38 19.17
CA VAL A 113 3.19 -16.92 19.03
C VAL A 113 2.23 -16.35 17.99
N LYS A 114 2.13 -16.99 16.82
CA LYS A 114 1.21 -16.59 15.75
C LYS A 114 -0.26 -16.58 16.18
N ARG A 115 -0.67 -17.46 17.10
CA ARG A 115 -2.07 -17.54 17.58
C ARG A 115 -2.38 -16.53 18.68
N HIS A 116 -1.43 -16.26 19.57
CA HIS A 116 -1.70 -15.46 20.77
C HIS A 116 -1.37 -13.97 20.59
N TYR A 117 -0.38 -13.64 19.77
CA TYR A 117 0.15 -12.26 19.67
C TYR A 117 -0.15 -11.58 18.33
N ILE A 118 -0.29 -12.34 17.24
CA ILE A 118 -0.45 -11.77 15.88
C ILE A 118 -1.94 -11.65 15.54
N HIS A 119 -2.47 -10.44 15.75
CA HIS A 119 -3.83 -10.05 15.38
C HIS A 119 -3.82 -8.95 14.33
N LYS A 120 -4.94 -8.80 13.60
CA LYS A 120 -5.07 -7.79 12.53
C LYS A 120 -4.82 -6.37 13.04
N GLU A 121 -5.33 -6.04 14.22
CA GLU A 121 -5.18 -4.71 14.81
C GLU A 121 -3.73 -4.41 15.21
N HIS A 122 -3.05 -5.36 15.86
CA HIS A 122 -1.62 -5.27 16.19
C HIS A 122 -0.76 -5.11 14.94
N LEU A 123 -1.08 -5.84 13.86
CA LEU A 123 -0.42 -5.67 12.57
C LEU A 123 -0.62 -4.26 12.00
N ARG A 124 -1.83 -3.69 12.11
CA ARG A 124 -2.09 -2.32 11.65
C ARG A 124 -1.27 -1.30 12.44
N ASN A 125 -1.20 -1.45 13.76
CA ASN A 125 -0.42 -0.56 14.62
C ASN A 125 1.09 -0.68 14.34
N ALA A 126 1.60 -1.91 14.16
CA ALA A 126 2.99 -2.15 13.78
C ALA A 126 3.33 -1.51 12.42
N ILE A 127 2.44 -1.68 11.42
CA ILE A 127 2.60 -1.03 10.10
C ILE A 127 2.64 0.48 10.25
N ALA A 128 1.70 1.08 11.00
CA ALA A 128 1.69 2.52 11.22
C ALA A 128 2.97 3.02 11.88
N LYS A 129 3.49 2.32 12.89
CA LYS A 129 4.75 2.66 13.57
C LYS A 129 5.93 2.63 12.59
N VAL A 130 6.03 1.59 11.76
CA VAL A 130 7.08 1.47 10.72
C VAL A 130 6.93 2.56 9.65
N VAL A 131 5.71 2.82 9.15
CA VAL A 131 5.46 3.86 8.15
C VAL A 131 5.86 5.24 8.69
N ASN A 132 5.45 5.60 9.91
CA ASN A 132 5.81 6.88 10.52
C ASN A 132 7.34 7.00 10.66
N ALA A 133 8.03 5.94 11.07
CA ALA A 133 9.49 5.93 11.14
C ALA A 133 10.15 6.11 9.77
N VAL A 134 9.65 5.44 8.73
CA VAL A 134 10.13 5.62 7.35
C VAL A 134 9.94 7.07 6.91
N LEU A 135 8.74 7.65 7.12
CA LEU A 135 8.45 9.02 6.71
C LEU A 135 9.34 10.04 7.44
N ARG A 136 9.56 9.87 8.76
CA ARG A 136 10.47 10.73 9.54
C ARG A 136 11.94 10.58 9.14
N SER A 137 12.35 9.41 8.66
CA SER A 137 13.74 9.17 8.24
C SER A 137 14.10 9.78 6.89
N ARG A 138 13.11 10.26 6.11
CA ARG A 138 13.35 10.79 4.77
C ARG A 138 13.98 12.17 4.83
N LEU A 139 15.13 12.30 4.17
CA LEU A 139 15.76 13.59 3.92
C LEU A 139 15.05 14.29 2.76
N GLU A 140 14.53 15.48 3.03
CA GLU A 140 13.82 16.31 2.06
C GLU A 140 14.69 16.64 0.84
N THR A 141 15.99 16.87 1.03
CA THR A 141 16.94 17.14 -0.06
C THR A 141 17.07 15.99 -1.06
N VAL A 142 16.76 14.75 -0.63
CA VAL A 142 16.85 13.55 -1.47
C VAL A 142 15.48 13.13 -2.00
N TRP A 143 14.47 13.14 -1.14
CA TRP A 143 13.14 12.63 -1.46
C TRP A 143 12.17 13.70 -1.98
N GLY A 144 12.53 14.98 -1.84
CA GLY A 144 11.66 16.14 -2.01
C GLY A 144 10.78 16.39 -0.79
N GLU A 145 10.02 17.49 -0.83
CA GLU A 145 9.02 17.83 0.18
C GLU A 145 8.07 16.64 0.46
N GLY A 146 7.75 16.45 1.75
CA GLY A 146 6.74 15.48 2.16
C GLY A 146 5.41 15.80 1.47
N THR A 147 4.85 14.82 0.76
CA THR A 147 3.61 15.05 0.00
C THR A 147 2.40 14.51 0.74
N SER A 148 1.29 15.24 0.69
CA SER A 148 -0.03 14.81 1.18
C SER A 148 -0.79 13.95 0.15
N ALA A 149 -0.07 13.33 -0.79
CA ALA A 149 -0.63 12.61 -1.91
C ALA A 149 -0.51 11.09 -1.73
N CYS A 150 -1.63 10.41 -1.91
CA CYS A 150 -1.74 8.95 -1.92
C CYS A 150 -2.28 8.49 -3.28
N ALA A 151 -1.84 7.33 -3.75
CA ALA A 151 -2.46 6.62 -4.84
C ALA A 151 -3.14 5.36 -4.28
N SER A 152 -4.35 5.09 -4.75
CA SER A 152 -5.14 3.95 -4.30
C SER A 152 -5.58 3.09 -5.48
N ASP A 153 -5.30 1.80 -5.41
CA ASP A 153 -5.62 0.84 -6.47
C ASP A 153 -5.79 -0.58 -5.94
N SER A 154 -6.53 -1.40 -6.69
CA SER A 154 -6.76 -2.81 -6.38
C SER A 154 -5.81 -3.70 -7.17
N LYS A 155 -5.18 -4.67 -6.50
CA LYS A 155 -4.33 -5.68 -7.12
C LYS A 155 -4.80 -7.08 -6.74
N LYS A 156 -4.93 -7.94 -7.74
CA LYS A 156 -5.20 -9.36 -7.53
C LYS A 156 -3.95 -10.07 -7.00
N PHE A 157 -4.13 -10.84 -5.93
CA PHE A 157 -3.14 -11.79 -5.43
C PHE A 157 -3.61 -13.21 -5.71
N GLY A 158 -2.76 -14.01 -6.34
CA GLY A 158 -3.07 -15.42 -6.63
C GLY A 158 -3.21 -16.21 -5.33
N ALA A 159 -4.26 -17.04 -5.23
CA ALA A 159 -4.50 -17.90 -4.09
C ALA A 159 -4.96 -19.28 -4.57
N TRP A 160 -4.65 -20.31 -3.80
CA TRP A 160 -5.08 -21.68 -4.11
C TRP A 160 -6.60 -21.80 -4.02
N ASP A 161 -7.15 -22.70 -4.83
CA ASP A 161 -8.57 -22.79 -5.16
C ASP A 161 -9.46 -23.43 -4.07
N GLN A 162 -8.91 -23.71 -2.89
CA GLN A 162 -9.57 -24.39 -1.77
C GLN A 162 -9.73 -23.48 -0.53
N ASN A 163 -10.16 -22.24 -0.71
CA ASN A 163 -10.57 -21.41 0.43
C ASN A 163 -11.79 -20.54 0.10
N LEU A 164 -12.61 -20.28 1.11
CA LEU A 164 -13.87 -19.54 1.01
C LEU A 164 -13.69 -18.07 0.60
N MET A 165 -12.46 -17.54 0.67
CA MET A 165 -12.14 -16.14 0.39
C MET A 165 -11.71 -15.93 -1.07
N THR A 166 -11.49 -17.00 -1.82
CA THR A 166 -10.91 -16.95 -3.16
C THR A 166 -12.00 -16.89 -4.21
N GLU A 167 -11.96 -15.85 -5.03
CA GLU A 167 -12.93 -15.62 -6.10
C GLU A 167 -12.25 -15.73 -7.47
N TRP A 168 -13.03 -16.12 -8.49
CA TRP A 168 -12.57 -16.06 -9.87
C TRP A 168 -12.67 -14.62 -10.38
N HIS A 169 -11.58 -14.09 -10.92
CA HIS A 169 -11.55 -12.73 -11.46
C HIS A 169 -11.54 -12.72 -12.98
N GLN A 170 -12.61 -12.24 -13.61
CA GLN A 170 -12.78 -12.26 -15.08
C GLN A 170 -11.72 -11.41 -15.80
N ARG A 171 -11.37 -10.22 -15.30
CA ARG A 171 -10.33 -9.34 -15.90
C ARG A 171 -8.91 -9.88 -15.82
N TYR A 172 -8.51 -10.50 -14.71
CA TYR A 172 -7.11 -10.91 -14.46
C TYR A 172 -6.85 -12.39 -14.76
N GLY A 173 -7.90 -13.20 -14.96
CA GLY A 173 -7.79 -14.64 -15.19
C GLY A 173 -7.34 -15.41 -13.94
N GLY A 174 -8.06 -16.47 -13.57
CA GLY A 174 -7.71 -17.34 -12.44
C GLY A 174 -8.37 -16.97 -11.11
N ARG A 175 -8.05 -17.76 -10.08
CA ARG A 175 -8.53 -17.62 -8.70
C ARG A 175 -7.59 -16.75 -7.85
N GLY A 176 -8.14 -15.93 -6.97
CA GLY A 176 -7.35 -15.12 -6.04
C GLY A 176 -8.18 -14.28 -5.08
N VAL A 177 -7.48 -13.45 -4.32
CA VAL A 177 -8.06 -12.39 -3.48
C VAL A 177 -7.70 -11.02 -4.05
N MET A 178 -8.55 -10.02 -3.86
CA MET A 178 -8.20 -8.64 -4.19
C MET A 178 -7.67 -7.93 -2.95
N ILE A 179 -6.54 -7.26 -3.09
CA ILE A 179 -6.02 -6.36 -2.06
C ILE A 179 -6.10 -4.95 -2.61
N TYR A 180 -6.76 -4.08 -1.86
CA TYR A 180 -6.81 -2.65 -2.13
C TYR A 180 -5.68 -1.97 -1.36
N TRP A 181 -4.87 -1.17 -2.04
CA TRP A 181 -3.66 -0.56 -1.51
C TRP A 181 -3.79 0.95 -1.50
N HIS A 182 -3.17 1.57 -0.51
CA HIS A 182 -2.96 3.01 -0.41
C HIS A 182 -1.47 3.27 -0.28
N VAL A 183 -0.90 3.89 -1.31
CA VAL A 183 0.54 4.08 -1.45
C VAL A 183 0.84 5.57 -1.55
N GLU A 184 1.61 6.09 -0.61
CA GLU A 184 2.14 7.45 -0.65
C GLU A 184 3.05 7.63 -1.88
N LYS A 185 3.08 8.85 -2.41
CA LYS A 185 3.77 9.22 -3.67
C LYS A 185 5.18 8.65 -3.84
N LYS A 186 5.95 8.46 -2.77
CA LYS A 186 7.32 7.93 -2.77
C LYS A 186 7.37 6.45 -2.37
N SER A 187 6.34 5.69 -2.73
CA SER A 187 6.27 4.22 -2.68
C SER A 187 6.16 3.59 -1.28
N VAL A 188 5.69 4.35 -0.27
CA VAL A 188 5.38 3.76 1.04
C VAL A 188 3.92 3.38 1.08
N CYS A 189 3.64 2.09 1.30
CA CYS A 189 2.29 1.62 1.53
C CYS A 189 1.84 2.05 2.94
N ILE A 190 0.87 2.95 3.01
CA ILE A 190 0.32 3.47 4.27
C ILE A 190 -0.84 2.63 4.78
N TYR A 191 -1.54 1.94 3.87
CA TYR A 191 -2.69 1.12 4.21
C TYR A 191 -2.97 0.06 3.16
N SER A 192 -3.50 -1.08 3.59
CA SER A 192 -4.02 -2.10 2.67
C SER A 192 -5.14 -2.92 3.31
N GLN A 193 -6.01 -3.46 2.46
CA GLN A 193 -7.09 -4.33 2.91
C GLN A 193 -7.55 -5.32 1.86
N LEU A 194 -8.07 -6.45 2.33
CA LEU A 194 -8.77 -7.40 1.48
C LEU A 194 -10.09 -6.82 1.00
N LYS A 195 -10.41 -7.11 -0.25
CA LYS A 195 -11.61 -6.67 -0.94
C LYS A 195 -12.16 -7.86 -1.73
N THR A 196 -13.48 -7.98 -1.84
CA THR A 196 -14.12 -8.93 -2.77
C THR A 196 -14.17 -8.35 -4.18
N CYS A 197 -14.33 -9.18 -5.21
CA CYS A 197 -14.46 -8.69 -6.59
C CYS A 197 -15.68 -7.77 -6.76
N SER A 198 -16.76 -8.05 -6.02
CA SER A 198 -18.05 -7.34 -6.10
C SER A 198 -18.15 -6.07 -5.25
N SER A 199 -17.27 -5.89 -4.25
CA SER A 199 -17.36 -4.73 -3.35
C SER A 199 -16.99 -3.42 -4.03
N SER A 200 -17.50 -2.31 -3.49
CA SER A 200 -17.22 -0.96 -4.01
C SER A 200 -15.75 -0.58 -3.81
N GLU A 201 -15.09 -0.13 -4.88
CA GLU A 201 -13.75 0.47 -4.78
C GLU A 201 -13.77 1.79 -4.02
N VAL A 202 -14.88 2.55 -4.08
CA VAL A 202 -15.03 3.83 -3.36
C VAL A 202 -15.03 3.63 -1.86
N ALA A 203 -15.77 2.62 -1.37
CA ALA A 203 -15.78 2.30 0.06
C ALA A 203 -14.38 1.88 0.53
N SER A 204 -13.70 1.05 -0.26
CA SER A 204 -12.34 0.59 0.07
C SER A 204 -11.32 1.73 0.07
N MET A 205 -11.46 2.65 -0.88
CA MET A 205 -10.68 3.88 -0.96
C MET A 205 -10.87 4.74 0.28
N LEU A 206 -12.11 5.08 0.63
CA LEU A 206 -12.42 5.92 1.78
C LEU A 206 -11.97 5.29 3.10
N GLU A 207 -12.13 3.97 3.26
CA GLU A 207 -11.70 3.27 4.46
C GLU A 207 -10.20 3.45 4.72
N GLY A 208 -9.35 3.32 3.69
CA GLY A 208 -7.92 3.54 3.87
C GLY A 208 -7.53 4.99 4.07
N LEU A 209 -8.25 5.94 3.48
CA LEU A 209 -8.01 7.38 3.74
C LEU A 209 -8.37 7.78 5.18
N LEU A 210 -9.34 7.10 5.80
CA LEU A 210 -9.77 7.39 7.17
C LEU A 210 -9.03 6.56 8.23
N ARG A 211 -8.59 5.35 7.88
CA ARG A 211 -8.08 4.36 8.86
C ARG A 211 -6.65 3.90 8.61
N HIS A 212 -5.84 4.69 7.88
CA HIS A 212 -4.42 4.39 7.71
C HIS A 212 -3.64 4.47 9.04
N ASN A 213 -4.14 5.20 10.04
CA ASN A 213 -3.58 5.33 11.39
C ASN A 213 -2.11 5.81 11.43
N THR A 214 -1.63 6.41 10.34
CA THR A 214 -0.29 7.01 10.25
C THR A 214 -0.35 8.50 10.58
N GLU A 215 0.78 9.10 10.92
CA GLU A 215 0.89 10.55 11.18
C GLU A 215 0.82 11.39 9.88
N MET A 216 0.88 10.73 8.72
CA MET A 216 0.81 11.40 7.42
C MET A 216 -0.59 11.96 7.17
N LYS A 217 -0.68 13.26 6.89
CA LYS A 217 -1.92 13.85 6.40
C LYS A 217 -2.11 13.56 4.91
N VAL A 218 -3.18 12.84 4.55
CA VAL A 218 -3.56 12.63 3.15
C VAL A 218 -4.57 13.70 2.76
N GLU A 219 -4.27 14.48 1.72
CA GLU A 219 -5.18 15.52 1.19
C GLU A 219 -5.61 15.16 -0.23
N ARG A 220 -4.71 14.57 -1.02
CA ARG A 220 -4.98 14.18 -2.41
C ARG A 220 -4.93 12.68 -2.55
N ASN A 221 -5.97 12.10 -3.16
CA ASN A 221 -5.99 10.68 -3.48
C ASN A 221 -6.18 10.43 -4.97
N TYR A 222 -5.22 9.74 -5.58
CA TYR A 222 -5.23 9.35 -6.99
C TYR A 222 -5.84 7.95 -7.12
N VAL A 223 -6.81 7.81 -8.01
CA VAL A 223 -7.47 6.51 -8.29
C VAL A 223 -7.53 6.22 -9.78
N ASP A 224 -7.58 4.94 -10.15
CA ASP A 224 -7.90 4.57 -11.53
C ASP A 224 -9.39 4.80 -11.83
N THR A 225 -9.75 4.64 -13.10
CA THR A 225 -11.09 4.81 -13.70
C THR A 225 -12.21 4.20 -12.87
N HIS A 226 -12.00 3.06 -12.21
CA HIS A 226 -13.04 2.36 -11.45
C HIS A 226 -13.31 3.00 -10.07
N GLY A 227 -12.40 3.82 -9.55
CA GLY A 227 -12.60 4.66 -8.37
C GLY A 227 -13.34 5.97 -8.66
N GLN A 228 -13.68 6.24 -9.92
CA GLN A 228 -14.43 7.41 -10.33
C GLN A 228 -15.95 7.17 -10.18
N SER A 229 -16.59 7.85 -9.23
CA SER A 229 -18.06 7.93 -9.15
C SER A 229 -18.51 9.25 -8.52
N GLU A 230 -19.74 9.69 -8.82
CA GLU A 230 -20.32 10.90 -8.20
C GLU A 230 -20.37 10.76 -6.67
N ILE A 231 -20.65 9.56 -6.17
CA ILE A 231 -20.63 9.22 -4.76
C ILE A 231 -19.21 9.42 -4.17
N ALA A 232 -18.17 8.97 -4.89
CA ALA A 232 -16.79 9.15 -4.45
C ALA A 232 -16.42 10.64 -4.34
N PHE A 233 -16.79 11.43 -5.34
CA PHE A 233 -16.57 12.88 -5.32
C PHE A 233 -17.31 13.55 -4.16
N ALA A 234 -18.58 13.21 -3.94
CA ALA A 234 -19.39 13.77 -2.85
C ALA A 234 -18.77 13.48 -1.47
N PHE A 235 -18.46 12.23 -1.17
CA PHE A 235 -17.88 11.86 0.12
C PHE A 235 -16.47 12.40 0.30
N CYS A 236 -15.62 12.36 -0.73
CA CYS A 236 -14.29 12.98 -0.65
C CYS A 236 -14.39 14.48 -0.37
N HIS A 237 -15.31 15.19 -1.03
CA HIS A 237 -15.54 16.61 -0.77
C HIS A 237 -16.00 16.87 0.67
N LEU A 238 -16.99 16.11 1.16
CA LEU A 238 -17.50 16.22 2.53
C LEU A 238 -16.44 15.93 3.60
N LEU A 239 -15.53 15.00 3.32
CA LEU A 239 -14.45 14.59 4.24
C LEU A 239 -13.17 15.43 4.07
N GLY A 240 -13.15 16.41 3.16
CA GLY A 240 -12.00 17.29 2.94
C GLY A 240 -10.85 16.68 2.13
N PHE A 241 -11.11 15.60 1.37
CA PHE A 241 -10.15 14.99 0.45
C PHE A 241 -10.36 15.45 -0.99
N ASN A 242 -9.27 15.72 -1.69
CA ASN A 242 -9.28 15.96 -3.12
C ASN A 242 -9.11 14.64 -3.90
N LEU A 243 -10.22 14.16 -4.47
CA LEU A 243 -10.21 12.99 -5.36
C LEU A 243 -9.62 13.36 -6.73
N MET A 244 -8.58 12.64 -7.14
CA MET A 244 -7.83 12.84 -8.37
C MET A 244 -7.96 11.60 -9.29
N PRO A 245 -9.13 11.34 -9.89
CA PRO A 245 -9.32 10.14 -10.68
C PRO A 245 -8.64 10.24 -12.04
N ARG A 246 -8.10 9.10 -12.50
CA ARG A 246 -7.68 8.94 -13.89
C ARG A 246 -8.91 8.74 -14.76
N LEU A 247 -9.37 9.81 -15.40
CA LEU A 247 -10.52 9.78 -16.31
C LEU A 247 -10.17 9.04 -17.61
N LYS A 248 -10.61 7.79 -17.74
CA LYS A 248 -10.59 7.08 -19.03
C LYS A 248 -11.70 7.62 -19.94
N ARG A 249 -11.38 7.76 -21.23
CA ARG A 249 -12.32 8.28 -22.26
C ARG A 249 -12.91 9.64 -21.84
N ILE A 250 -12.07 10.61 -21.46
CA ILE A 250 -12.50 11.93 -20.97
C ILE A 250 -13.57 12.61 -21.84
N GLY A 251 -13.51 12.47 -23.18
CA GLY A 251 -14.53 13.01 -24.08
C GLY A 251 -15.94 12.45 -23.89
N ALA A 252 -16.10 11.25 -23.32
CA ALA A 252 -17.39 10.66 -22.98
C ALA A 252 -17.86 10.97 -21.56
N GLN A 253 -17.02 11.62 -20.74
CA GLN A 253 -17.34 11.97 -19.37
C GLN A 253 -18.13 13.27 -19.34
N ARG A 254 -19.14 13.35 -18.47
CA ARG A 254 -19.82 14.61 -18.18
C ARG A 254 -18.94 15.42 -17.24
N LEU A 255 -18.38 16.52 -17.73
CA LEU A 255 -17.59 17.44 -16.91
C LEU A 255 -18.50 18.57 -16.43
N TYR A 256 -18.39 18.88 -15.15
CA TYR A 256 -19.09 20.00 -14.53
C TYR A 256 -18.13 21.20 -14.46
N PHE A 257 -18.65 22.40 -14.66
CA PHE A 257 -17.86 23.59 -14.43
C PHE A 257 -17.57 23.73 -12.93
N PRO A 258 -16.35 24.12 -12.53
CA PRO A 258 -16.00 24.29 -11.13
C PRO A 258 -16.83 25.39 -10.44
N GLU A 259 -17.33 26.35 -11.21
CA GLU A 259 -18.27 27.39 -10.78
C GLU A 259 -19.29 27.64 -11.89
N VAL A 260 -20.48 28.16 -11.55
CA VAL A 260 -21.44 28.65 -12.54
C VAL A 260 -20.79 29.86 -13.21
N GLY A 261 -20.34 29.71 -14.45
CA GLY A 261 -19.62 30.78 -15.14
C GLY A 261 -20.45 32.05 -15.17
N THR A 262 -19.92 33.12 -14.58
CA THR A 262 -20.30 34.50 -14.87
C THR A 262 -19.79 34.92 -16.24
#